data_AF-A0ABD0S170-F1
#
_entry.id   AF-A0ABD0S170-F1
#
_cell.length_a   1.000
_cell.length_b   1.000
_cell.length_c   1.000
_cell.angle_alpha   90.00
_cell.angle_beta   90.00
_cell.angle_gamma   90.00
#
_symmetry.space_group_name_H-M   'P 1'
#
loop_
_entity.id
_entity.type
_entity.pdbx_description
1 polymer ?
#
loop_
_entity_poly.entity_id
_entity_poly.type
_entity_poly.pdbx_seq_one_letter_code
_entity_poly.pdbx_strand_id
1 'polypeptide(L)'
;GNRVIPRVEQTLASYLSPEVASSLKAPVLTTKPLCTTSALVCKGYSAAGQAGACLHTMAVLQAYQADLLKDLDEGDEIKKDDITELRRAADLSLRATKETARAIGRSMAAMVAAERHLWLTLSNMKEKDRVFLLDAPLAPSGLFGDAVNSVVYRYQEARKQAAVFQRFLPRRLLALWAAGREQPQPSTSSSYRVSQKQSVAPRAPPQRNRDKQRS
;
A
#
# COMPACT_ATOMS: atom_id res chain seq x y z
N GLY A 1 22.60 -8.79 -2.74
CA GLY A 1 21.37 -8.51 -1.97
C GLY A 1 20.20 -8.35 -2.91
N ASN A 2 19.06 -8.97 -2.61
CA ASN A 2 17.88 -8.96 -3.47
C ASN A 2 17.21 -7.58 -3.40
N ARG A 3 17.27 -6.81 -4.50
CA ARG A 3 16.79 -5.40 -4.56
C ARG A 3 15.31 -5.27 -4.94
N VAL A 4 14.66 -6.40 -5.21
CA VAL A 4 13.28 -6.48 -5.69
C VAL A 4 12.41 -7.07 -4.60
N ILE A 5 11.26 -6.45 -4.36
CA ILE A 5 10.28 -6.98 -3.41
C ILE A 5 9.80 -8.35 -3.90
N PRO A 6 9.72 -9.37 -3.03
CA PRO A 6 9.14 -10.65 -3.40
C PRO A 6 7.72 -10.47 -3.97
N ARG A 7 7.40 -11.18 -5.05
CA ARG A 7 6.07 -11.13 -5.66
C ARG A 7 5.11 -12.01 -4.87
N VAL A 8 3.83 -11.64 -4.87
CA VAL A 8 2.77 -12.51 -4.36
C VAL A 8 2.64 -13.73 -5.26
N GLU A 9 2.48 -14.90 -4.65
CA GLU A 9 2.26 -16.16 -5.36
C GLU A 9 1.03 -16.08 -6.28
N GLN A 10 1.18 -16.54 -7.51
CA GLN A 10 0.14 -16.40 -8.54
C GLN A 10 -1.14 -17.16 -8.18
N THR A 11 -0.99 -18.30 -7.49
CA THR A 11 -2.10 -19.11 -6.97
C THR A 11 -2.92 -18.35 -5.94
N LEU A 12 -2.27 -17.69 -4.99
CA LEU A 12 -2.96 -16.88 -3.98
C LEU A 12 -3.60 -15.63 -4.61
N ALA A 13 -2.89 -14.99 -5.52
CA ALA A 13 -3.37 -13.76 -6.15
C ALA A 13 -4.60 -13.99 -7.04
N SER A 14 -4.76 -15.16 -7.66
CA SER A 14 -5.97 -15.52 -8.41
C SER A 14 -7.19 -15.77 -7.50
N TYR A 15 -6.98 -16.34 -6.30
CA TYR A 15 -8.05 -16.48 -5.30
C TYR A 15 -8.51 -15.14 -4.71
N LEU A 16 -7.58 -14.20 -4.49
CA LEU A 16 -7.88 -12.90 -3.90
C LEU A 16 -8.57 -11.92 -4.85
N SER A 17 -8.55 -12.20 -6.17
CA SER A 17 -9.21 -11.37 -7.18
C SER A 17 -10.00 -12.23 -8.18
N PRO A 18 -11.13 -12.84 -7.76
CA PRO A 18 -11.89 -13.79 -8.58
C PRO A 18 -12.38 -13.21 -9.91
N GLU A 19 -12.64 -11.90 -9.95
CA GLU A 19 -13.15 -11.19 -11.14
C GLU A 19 -12.09 -11.04 -12.25
N VAL A 20 -10.80 -11.17 -11.92
CA VAL A 20 -9.67 -11.09 -12.87
C VAL A 20 -9.18 -12.49 -13.29
N ALA A 21 -9.62 -13.55 -12.60
CA ALA A 21 -9.24 -14.94 -12.90
C ALA A 21 -9.76 -15.46 -14.26
N SER A 22 -10.70 -14.73 -14.90
CA SER A 22 -11.16 -14.99 -16.27
C SER A 22 -10.30 -14.29 -17.35
N SER A 23 -9.30 -13.51 -16.96
CA SER A 23 -8.42 -12.74 -17.84
C SER A 23 -6.98 -13.26 -17.80
N LEU A 24 -6.33 -13.38 -18.97
CA LEU A 24 -4.91 -13.76 -19.15
C LEU A 24 -3.88 -12.76 -18.56
N LYS A 25 -4.32 -11.83 -17.71
CA LYS A 25 -3.47 -10.78 -17.13
C LYS A 25 -3.05 -11.15 -15.70
N ALA A 26 -1.81 -10.81 -15.36
CA ALA A 26 -1.31 -10.96 -14.01
C ALA A 26 -2.24 -10.24 -13.01
N PRO A 27 -2.57 -10.85 -11.85
CA PRO A 27 -3.41 -10.21 -10.84
C PRO A 27 -2.72 -8.95 -10.31
N VAL A 28 -3.39 -7.80 -10.43
CA VAL A 28 -2.93 -6.48 -10.00
C VAL A 28 -3.85 -5.98 -8.89
N LEU A 29 -3.29 -5.23 -7.94
CA LEU A 29 -4.04 -4.50 -6.91
C LEU A 29 -5.15 -3.68 -7.59
N THR A 30 -6.41 -3.99 -7.27
CA THR A 30 -7.57 -3.63 -8.08
C THR A 30 -7.98 -2.16 -7.98
N THR A 31 -7.37 -1.37 -7.09
CA THR A 31 -7.68 0.06 -6.93
C THR A 31 -6.44 0.94 -7.13
N LYS A 32 -6.60 2.05 -7.88
CA LYS A 32 -5.53 3.03 -8.13
C LYS A 32 -4.78 3.46 -6.85
N PRO A 33 -5.45 3.72 -5.71
CA PRO A 33 -4.76 4.08 -4.47
C PRO A 33 -3.88 2.96 -3.89
N LEU A 34 -4.30 1.70 -4.06
CA LEU A 34 -3.54 0.54 -3.59
C LEU A 34 -2.27 0.33 -4.45
N CYS A 35 -2.35 0.59 -5.75
CA CYS A 35 -1.18 0.62 -6.64
C CYS A 35 -0.16 1.69 -6.23
N THR A 36 -0.60 2.92 -5.94
CA THR A 36 0.31 4.00 -5.51
C THR A 36 1.01 3.66 -4.20
N THR A 37 0.26 3.15 -3.22
CA THR A 37 0.82 2.73 -1.92
C THR A 37 1.83 1.60 -2.09
N SER A 38 1.49 0.58 -2.89
CA SER A 38 2.40 -0.53 -3.22
C SER A 38 3.67 -0.05 -3.92
N ALA A 39 3.57 0.89 -4.85
CA ALA A 39 4.74 1.48 -5.52
C ALA A 39 5.67 2.21 -4.54
N LEU A 40 5.12 2.91 -3.53
CA LEU A 40 5.91 3.56 -2.48
C LEU A 40 6.60 2.54 -1.58
N VAL A 41 5.91 1.47 -1.18
CA VAL A 41 6.50 0.36 -0.42
C VAL A 41 7.62 -0.31 -1.23
N CYS A 42 7.42 -0.57 -2.52
CA CYS A 42 8.44 -1.11 -3.42
C CYS A 42 9.68 -0.19 -3.47
N LYS A 43 9.49 1.13 -3.60
CA LYS A 43 10.60 2.10 -3.56
C LYS A 43 11.36 2.02 -2.23
N GLY A 44 10.63 1.92 -1.12
CA GLY A 44 11.21 1.76 0.21
C GLY A 44 12.06 0.49 0.33
N TYR A 45 11.52 -0.63 -0.15
CA TYR A 45 12.20 -1.92 -0.15
C TYR A 45 13.46 -1.90 -1.01
N SER A 46 13.39 -1.37 -2.24
CA SER A 46 14.55 -1.28 -3.13
C SER A 46 15.65 -0.37 -2.58
N ALA A 47 15.29 0.73 -1.90
CA ALA A 47 16.25 1.58 -1.21
C ALA A 47 16.91 0.86 -0.02
N ALA A 48 16.15 0.08 0.76
CA ALA A 48 16.71 -0.77 1.82
C ALA A 48 17.66 -1.85 1.25
N GLY A 49 17.29 -2.48 0.13
CA GLY A 49 18.15 -3.43 -0.58
C GLY A 49 19.45 -2.79 -1.09
N GLN A 50 19.40 -1.52 -1.52
CA GLN A 50 20.60 -0.76 -1.86
C GLN A 50 21.48 -0.50 -0.62
N ALA A 51 20.89 -0.15 0.53
CA ALA A 51 21.62 0.01 1.77
C ALA A 51 22.35 -1.29 2.16
N GLY A 52 21.67 -2.44 2.06
CA GLY A 52 22.28 -3.75 2.31
C GLY A 52 23.43 -4.08 1.35
N ALA A 53 23.34 -3.67 0.08
CA ALA A 53 24.44 -3.83 -0.87
C ALA A 53 25.65 -2.95 -0.51
N CYS A 54 25.42 -1.69 -0.10
CA CYS A 54 26.48 -0.81 0.36
C CYS A 54 27.15 -1.32 1.64
N LEU A 55 26.36 -1.85 2.60
CA LEU A 55 26.87 -2.50 3.81
C LEU A 55 27.73 -3.73 3.48
N HIS A 56 27.34 -4.53 2.50
CA HIS A 56 28.15 -5.66 2.05
C HIS A 56 29.51 -5.21 1.50
N THR A 57 29.54 -4.17 0.65
CA THR A 57 30.80 -3.59 0.17
C THR A 57 31.65 -3.05 1.32
N MET A 58 31.03 -2.36 2.28
CA MET A 58 31.72 -1.87 3.47
C MET A 58 32.34 -3.02 4.28
N ALA A 59 31.61 -4.13 4.49
CA ALA A 59 32.12 -5.29 5.20
C ALA A 59 33.32 -5.93 4.51
N VAL A 60 33.30 -6.05 3.17
CA VAL A 60 34.44 -6.56 2.39
C VAL A 60 35.66 -5.63 2.54
N LEU A 61 35.45 -4.31 2.46
CA LEU A 61 36.54 -3.34 2.63
C LEU A 61 37.11 -3.38 4.06
N GLN A 62 36.27 -3.55 5.07
CA GLN A 62 36.72 -3.66 6.46
C GLN A 62 37.48 -4.95 6.72
N ALA A 63 37.05 -6.08 6.13
CA ALA A 63 37.81 -7.33 6.20
C ALA A 63 39.19 -7.17 5.54
N TYR A 64 39.22 -6.56 4.35
CA TYR A 64 40.46 -6.24 3.66
C TYR A 64 41.39 -5.30 4.46
N GLN A 65 40.84 -4.30 5.14
CA GLN A 65 41.62 -3.45 6.06
C GLN A 65 42.19 -4.24 7.23
N ALA A 66 41.44 -5.21 7.78
CA ALA A 66 41.93 -6.06 8.86
C ALA A 66 43.09 -6.95 8.40
N ASP A 67 43.01 -7.51 7.19
CA ASP A 67 44.10 -8.29 6.59
C ASP A 67 45.35 -7.43 6.35
N LEU A 68 45.20 -6.23 5.78
CA LEU A 68 46.31 -5.27 5.62
C LEU A 68 46.98 -4.90 6.94
N LEU A 69 46.17 -4.68 7.99
CA LEU A 69 46.69 -4.35 9.32
C LEU A 69 47.45 -5.52 9.94
N LYS A 70 47.02 -6.75 9.67
CA LYS A 70 47.73 -7.95 10.10
C LYS A 70 49.08 -8.09 9.41
N ASP A 71 49.13 -7.90 8.10
CA ASP A 71 50.38 -7.95 7.32
C ASP A 71 51.38 -6.87 7.77
N LEU A 72 50.88 -5.70 8.18
CA LEU A 72 51.68 -4.62 8.76
C LEU A 72 52.23 -4.94 10.16
N ASP A 73 51.51 -5.71 10.97
CA ASP A 73 51.94 -6.13 12.30
C ASP A 73 53.00 -7.25 12.23
N GLU A 74 52.88 -8.15 11.25
CA GLU A 74 53.83 -9.25 11.02
C GLU A 74 55.10 -8.81 10.25
N GLY A 75 55.09 -7.64 9.60
CA GLY A 75 56.19 -7.13 8.80
C GLY A 75 57.24 -6.34 9.59
N ASP A 76 58.52 -6.49 9.23
CA ASP A 76 59.63 -5.76 9.86
C ASP A 76 59.70 -4.26 9.46
N GLU A 77 59.13 -3.87 8.31
CA GLU A 77 59.15 -2.50 7.80
C GLU A 77 57.79 -2.07 7.22
N ILE A 78 57.30 -0.90 7.67
CA ILE A 78 56.04 -0.32 7.17
C ILE A 78 56.28 0.31 5.80
N LYS A 79 55.70 -0.27 4.75
CA LYS A 79 55.79 0.29 3.41
C LYS A 79 54.80 1.44 3.25
N LYS A 80 55.24 2.50 2.56
CA LYS A 80 54.39 3.65 2.22
C LYS A 80 53.17 3.26 1.39
N ASP A 81 53.29 2.21 0.59
CA ASP A 81 52.23 1.70 -0.27
C ASP A 81 51.09 1.08 0.56
N ASP A 82 51.42 0.31 1.61
CA ASP A 82 50.44 -0.30 2.53
C ASP A 82 49.62 0.77 3.27
N ILE A 83 50.27 1.85 3.73
CA ILE A 83 49.58 3.00 4.33
C ILE A 83 48.63 3.67 3.32
N THR A 84 49.06 3.78 2.07
CA THR A 84 48.26 4.39 0.99
C THR A 84 47.04 3.52 0.68
N GLU A 85 47.20 2.21 0.68
CA GLU A 85 46.14 1.25 0.44
C GLU A 85 45.13 1.19 1.60
N LEU A 86 45.62 1.23 2.85
CA LEU A 86 44.78 1.32 4.05
C LEU A 86 43.91 2.58 4.03
N ARG A 87 44.49 3.74 3.65
CA ARG A 87 43.75 5.01 3.50
C ARG A 87 42.71 4.93 2.39
N ARG A 88 43.04 4.29 1.26
CA ARG A 88 42.11 4.11 0.15
C ARG A 88 40.93 3.22 0.56
N ALA A 89 41.18 2.12 1.24
CA ALA A 89 40.13 1.24 1.75
C ALA A 89 39.24 1.94 2.79
N ALA A 90 39.82 2.82 3.63
CA ALA A 90 39.07 3.64 4.57
C ALA A 90 38.15 4.65 3.87
N ASP A 91 38.66 5.38 2.88
CA ASP A 91 37.86 6.34 2.09
C ASP A 91 36.70 5.63 1.37
N LEU A 92 36.96 4.47 0.75
CA LEU A 92 35.93 3.67 0.11
C LEU A 92 34.87 3.18 1.12
N SER A 93 35.28 2.77 2.32
CA SER A 93 34.36 2.36 3.38
C SER A 93 33.48 3.51 3.84
N LEU A 94 34.05 4.70 4.04
CA LEU A 94 33.30 5.91 4.40
C LEU A 94 32.27 6.29 3.33
N ARG A 95 32.64 6.20 2.05
CA ARG A 95 31.70 6.40 0.93
C ARG A 95 30.57 5.38 0.94
N ALA A 96 30.88 4.11 1.20
CA ALA A 96 29.87 3.06 1.33
C ALA A 96 28.92 3.32 2.53
N THR A 97 29.43 3.78 3.68
CA THR A 97 28.61 4.18 4.83
C THR A 97 27.69 5.36 4.49
N LYS A 98 28.23 6.38 3.82
CA LYS A 98 27.45 7.54 3.36
C LYS A 98 26.31 7.14 2.42
N GLU A 99 26.58 6.27 1.45
CA GLU A 99 25.55 5.75 0.55
C GLU A 99 24.53 4.86 1.27
N THR A 100 24.96 4.09 2.27
CA THR A 100 24.07 3.33 3.16
C THR A 100 23.11 4.26 3.88
N ALA A 101 23.60 5.32 4.53
CA ALA A 101 22.76 6.28 5.25
C ALA A 101 21.75 6.97 4.31
N ARG A 102 22.18 7.37 3.11
CA ARG A 102 21.31 7.94 2.08
C ARG A 102 20.23 6.96 1.63
N ALA A 103 20.58 5.70 1.42
CA ALA A 103 19.65 4.65 1.01
C ALA A 103 18.63 4.33 2.11
N ILE A 104 19.05 4.28 3.37
CA ILE A 104 18.14 4.16 4.53
C ILE A 104 17.19 5.36 4.59
N GLY A 105 17.70 6.59 4.45
CA GLY A 105 16.86 7.80 4.45
C GLY A 105 15.81 7.78 3.33
N ARG A 106 16.17 7.35 2.11
CA ARG A 106 15.21 7.16 1.02
C ARG A 106 14.17 6.08 1.33
N SER A 107 14.58 4.99 2.00
CA SER A 107 13.68 3.93 2.43
C SER A 107 12.63 4.45 3.42
N MET A 108 13.08 5.16 4.46
CA MET A 108 12.21 5.78 5.46
C MET A 108 11.25 6.80 4.85
N ALA A 109 11.76 7.68 3.98
CA ALA A 109 10.91 8.67 3.31
C ALA A 109 9.81 8.02 2.46
N ALA A 110 10.13 6.93 1.74
CA ALA A 110 9.15 6.18 0.96
C ALA A 110 8.09 5.50 1.83
N MET A 111 8.47 4.95 2.99
CA MET A 111 7.52 4.37 3.95
C MET A 111 6.59 5.42 4.54
N VAL A 112 7.12 6.60 4.91
CA VAL A 112 6.29 7.70 5.41
C VAL A 112 5.32 8.19 4.33
N ALA A 113 5.77 8.32 3.09
CA ALA A 113 4.89 8.68 1.98
C ALA A 113 3.78 7.63 1.76
N ALA A 114 4.09 6.34 1.89
CA ALA A 114 3.10 5.27 1.81
C ALA A 114 2.04 5.41 2.91
N GLU A 115 2.47 5.68 4.15
CA GLU A 115 1.59 5.87 5.30
C GLU A 115 0.68 7.10 5.11
N ARG A 116 1.25 8.24 4.68
CA ARG A 116 0.46 9.44 4.33
C ARG A 116 -0.58 9.15 3.27
N HIS A 117 -0.18 8.44 2.22
CA HIS A 117 -1.07 8.08 1.13
C HIS A 117 -2.22 7.18 1.60
N LEU A 118 -1.95 6.22 2.51
CA LEU A 118 -2.97 5.35 3.09
C LEU A 118 -4.00 6.15 3.90
N TRP A 119 -3.55 6.97 4.86
CA TRP A 119 -4.45 7.79 5.70
C TRP A 119 -5.30 8.75 4.87
N LEU A 120 -4.71 9.38 3.87
CA LEU A 120 -5.44 10.28 2.99
C LEU A 120 -6.42 9.51 2.11
N THR A 121 -6.06 8.33 1.61
CA THR A 121 -6.94 7.44 0.83
C THR A 121 -8.25 7.15 1.58
N LEU A 122 -8.15 6.85 2.88
CA LEU A 122 -9.30 6.54 3.74
C LEU A 122 -10.13 7.77 4.13
N SER A 123 -9.59 8.97 3.98
CA SER A 123 -10.28 10.21 4.34
C SER A 123 -11.27 10.66 3.25
N ASN A 124 -12.40 11.24 3.63
CA ASN A 124 -13.30 11.93 2.70
C ASN A 124 -12.85 13.38 2.45
N MET A 125 -11.55 13.57 2.21
CA MET A 125 -10.94 14.87 1.96
C MET A 125 -10.95 15.23 0.47
N LYS A 126 -11.07 16.52 0.17
CA LYS A 126 -10.97 17.05 -1.20
C LYS A 126 -9.56 16.84 -1.74
N GLU A 127 -9.45 16.53 -3.02
CA GLU A 127 -8.17 16.21 -3.67
C GLU A 127 -7.09 17.28 -3.44
N LYS A 128 -7.45 18.56 -3.57
CA LYS A 128 -6.54 19.68 -3.30
C LYS A 128 -5.90 19.65 -1.90
N ASP A 129 -6.63 19.19 -0.89
CA ASP A 129 -6.16 19.15 0.49
C ASP A 129 -5.33 17.89 0.74
N ARG A 130 -5.60 16.81 0.00
CA ARG A 130 -4.80 15.59 0.02
C ARG A 130 -3.42 15.84 -0.58
N VAL A 131 -3.36 16.46 -1.77
CA VAL A 131 -2.09 16.79 -2.45
C VAL A 131 -1.23 17.68 -1.56
N PHE A 132 -1.83 18.73 -0.98
CA PHE A 132 -1.13 19.62 -0.05
C PHE A 132 -0.51 18.88 1.16
N LEU A 133 -1.23 17.90 1.73
CA LEU A 133 -0.71 17.10 2.85
C LEU A 133 0.32 16.05 2.44
N LEU A 134 0.25 15.52 1.22
CA LEU A 134 1.27 14.61 0.70
C LEU A 134 2.62 15.32 0.54
N ASP A 135 2.60 16.56 0.08
CA ASP A 135 3.79 17.37 -0.21
C ASP A 135 4.38 18.07 1.02
N ALA A 136 3.71 17.99 2.18
CA ALA A 136 4.19 18.61 3.41
C ALA A 136 5.60 18.07 3.80
N PRO A 137 6.52 18.90 4.31
CA PRO A 137 7.80 18.40 4.78
C PRO A 137 7.62 17.37 5.92
N LEU A 138 8.61 16.49 6.10
CA LEU A 138 8.65 15.58 7.25
C LEU A 138 8.98 16.40 8.51
N ALA A 139 8.11 16.35 9.52
CA ALA A 139 8.31 17.02 10.79
C ALA A 139 8.31 15.99 11.93
N PRO A 140 9.15 16.17 12.97
CA PRO A 140 9.13 15.30 14.16
C PRO A 140 7.81 15.35 14.92
N SER A 141 7.05 16.45 14.76
CA SER A 141 5.78 16.68 15.45
C SER A 141 4.65 15.75 15.00
N GLY A 142 4.77 15.10 13.84
CA GLY A 142 3.80 14.11 13.39
C GLY A 142 3.86 13.85 11.89
N LEU A 143 3.12 12.83 11.44
CA LEU A 143 3.14 12.32 10.06
C LEU A 143 2.97 13.41 9.00
N PHE A 144 2.14 14.41 9.27
CA PHE A 144 1.83 15.52 8.36
C PHE A 144 2.33 16.89 8.87
N GLY A 145 2.91 16.94 10.08
CA GLY A 145 3.37 18.18 10.71
C GLY A 145 2.31 19.27 10.85
N ASP A 146 2.75 20.53 10.86
CA ASP A 146 1.88 21.70 11.04
C ASP A 146 0.93 21.94 9.85
N ALA A 147 1.17 21.29 8.71
CA ALA A 147 0.33 21.39 7.52
C ALA A 147 -1.12 20.95 7.81
N VAL A 148 -1.31 20.02 8.76
CA VAL A 148 -2.64 19.56 9.22
C VAL A 148 -3.50 20.71 9.72
N ASN A 149 -2.92 21.69 10.42
CA ASN A 149 -3.68 22.79 11.03
C ASN A 149 -4.45 23.60 9.98
N SER A 150 -3.85 23.82 8.80
CA SER A 150 -4.48 24.53 7.68
C SER A 150 -5.69 23.78 7.08
N VAL A 151 -5.64 22.44 7.07
CA VAL A 151 -6.73 21.60 6.59
C VAL A 151 -7.82 21.50 7.64
N VAL A 152 -7.43 21.26 8.90
CA VAL A 152 -8.37 21.18 10.03
C VAL A 152 -9.15 22.47 10.17
N TYR A 153 -8.49 23.63 10.06
CA TYR A 153 -9.14 24.94 10.08
C TYR A 153 -10.22 25.05 8.99
N ARG A 154 -9.87 24.76 7.72
CA ARG A 154 -10.82 24.78 6.60
C ARG A 154 -11.94 23.78 6.75
N TYR A 155 -11.67 22.59 7.30
CA TYR A 155 -12.67 21.57 7.56
C TYR A 155 -13.64 22.00 8.67
N GLN A 156 -13.14 22.61 9.74
CA GLN A 156 -13.97 23.17 10.80
C GLN A 156 -14.84 24.31 10.30
N GLU A 157 -14.31 25.22 9.49
CA GLU A 157 -15.10 26.27 8.85
C GLU A 157 -16.18 25.69 7.94
N ALA A 158 -15.84 24.72 7.09
CA ALA A 158 -16.82 24.05 6.24
C ALA A 158 -17.91 23.33 7.06
N ARG A 159 -17.56 22.70 8.19
CA ARG A 159 -18.54 22.10 9.11
C ARG A 159 -19.44 23.15 9.75
N LYS A 160 -18.90 24.29 10.18
CA LYS A 160 -19.69 25.40 10.74
C LYS A 160 -20.67 25.92 9.70
N GLN A 161 -20.21 26.17 8.47
CA GLN A 161 -21.06 26.61 7.35
C GLN A 161 -22.14 25.58 7.00
N ALA A 162 -21.81 24.29 6.96
CA ALA A 162 -22.79 23.23 6.70
C ALA A 162 -23.83 23.11 7.82
N ALA A 163 -23.43 23.26 9.08
CA ALA A 163 -24.36 23.24 10.23
C ALA A 163 -25.32 24.44 10.20
N VAL A 164 -24.83 25.61 9.78
CA VAL A 164 -25.66 26.80 9.56
C VAL A 164 -26.65 26.52 8.42
N PHE A 165 -26.18 26.00 7.29
CA PHE A 165 -27.05 25.66 6.15
C PHE A 165 -28.14 24.62 6.50
N GLN A 166 -27.82 23.63 7.32
CA GLN A 166 -28.79 22.65 7.80
C GLN A 166 -29.93 23.26 8.63
N ARG A 167 -29.70 24.38 9.34
CA ARG A 167 -30.75 25.10 10.07
C ARG A 167 -31.76 25.78 9.15
N PHE A 168 -31.38 26.04 7.89
CA PHE A 168 -32.23 26.67 6.89
C PHE A 168 -32.95 25.68 5.96
N LEU A 169 -32.67 24.37 6.08
CA LEU A 169 -33.36 23.37 5.27
C LEU A 169 -34.77 23.09 5.84
N PRO A 170 -35.81 23.08 4.99
CA PRO A 170 -37.15 22.67 5.40
C PRO A 170 -37.13 21.25 5.99
N ARG A 171 -37.82 21.02 7.12
CA ARG A 171 -37.86 19.72 7.83
C ARG A 171 -38.15 18.49 6.94
N ARG A 172 -38.83 18.68 5.80
CA ARG A 172 -39.13 17.63 4.81
C ARG A 172 -37.88 17.06 4.09
N LEU A 173 -36.86 17.89 3.86
CA LEU A 173 -35.61 17.47 3.20
C LEU A 173 -34.66 16.75 4.17
N LEU A 174 -34.69 17.11 5.45
CA LEU A 174 -33.93 16.44 6.51
C LEU A 174 -34.43 15.00 6.76
N ALA A 175 -35.75 14.75 6.64
CA ALA A 175 -36.33 13.41 6.76
C ALA A 175 -35.92 12.48 5.59
N LEU A 176 -35.85 13.00 4.37
CA LEU A 176 -35.36 12.24 3.20
C LEU A 176 -33.87 11.91 3.29
N TRP A 177 -33.04 12.84 3.80
CA TRP A 177 -31.61 12.60 3.97
C TRP A 177 -31.34 11.56 5.08
N ALA A 178 -32.09 11.62 6.19
CA ALA A 178 -31.99 10.62 7.25
C ALA A 178 -32.41 9.21 6.78
N ALA A 179 -33.48 9.11 5.97
CA ALA A 179 -33.93 7.85 5.39
C ALA A 179 -32.96 7.26 4.34
N GLY A 180 -32.17 8.10 3.66
CA GLY A 180 -31.14 7.65 2.70
C GLY A 180 -29.84 7.16 3.34
N ARG A 181 -29.69 7.24 4.67
CA ARG A 181 -28.51 6.78 5.41
C ARG A 181 -28.79 5.57 6.31
N GLU A 182 -29.95 4.94 6.19
CA GLU A 182 -30.15 3.58 6.70
C GLU A 182 -29.56 2.58 5.71
N GLN A 183 -28.47 1.96 6.15
CA GLN A 183 -27.88 0.77 5.58
C GLN A 183 -28.98 -0.30 5.34
N PRO A 184 -29.01 -1.01 4.19
CA PRO A 184 -29.92 -2.13 4.03
C PRO A 184 -29.53 -3.21 5.03
N GLN A 185 -30.29 -3.33 6.10
CA GLN A 185 -30.23 -4.50 6.97
C GLN A 185 -30.74 -5.70 6.15
N PRO A 186 -30.05 -6.86 6.15
CA PRO A 186 -30.46 -8.01 5.37
C PRO A 186 -31.76 -8.58 5.97
N SER A 187 -32.89 -8.23 5.36
CA SER A 187 -34.19 -8.80 5.70
C SER A 187 -34.19 -10.28 5.32
N THR A 188 -34.15 -11.13 6.34
CA THR A 188 -34.50 -12.53 6.28
C THR A 188 -35.91 -12.67 5.69
N SER A 189 -35.98 -13.07 4.41
CA SER A 189 -37.21 -13.46 3.74
C SER A 189 -37.66 -14.80 4.33
N SER A 190 -38.48 -14.74 5.37
CA SER A 190 -39.32 -15.86 5.81
C SER A 190 -40.71 -15.32 6.10
N SER A 191 -41.73 -16.07 5.65
CA SER A 191 -43.15 -15.86 5.91
C SER A 191 -43.97 -15.06 4.88
N TYR A 192 -43.96 -15.50 3.62
CA TYR A 192 -45.14 -15.37 2.74
C TYR A 192 -45.25 -16.56 1.78
N ARG A 193 -45.41 -17.77 2.33
CA ARG A 193 -45.96 -18.89 1.57
C ARG A 193 -46.49 -20.01 2.47
N VAL A 194 -47.25 -19.64 3.51
CA VAL A 194 -48.08 -20.60 4.24
C VAL A 194 -49.43 -19.95 4.47
N SER A 195 -50.28 -19.98 3.44
CA SER A 195 -51.74 -20.12 3.53
C SER A 195 -52.41 -19.85 2.18
N GLN A 196 -52.33 -20.84 1.28
CA GLN A 196 -53.49 -21.16 0.45
C GLN A 196 -53.51 -22.68 0.29
N LYS A 197 -54.42 -23.29 1.06
CA LYS A 197 -54.67 -24.72 1.13
C LYS A 197 -55.35 -25.19 -0.15
N GLN A 198 -55.03 -26.44 -0.51
CA GLN A 198 -55.94 -27.48 -0.98
C GLN A 198 -56.69 -27.24 -2.31
N SER A 199 -56.34 -28.00 -3.34
CA SER A 199 -57.21 -29.04 -3.93
C SER A 199 -56.65 -29.59 -5.26
N VAL A 200 -56.88 -30.88 -5.50
CA VAL A 200 -56.80 -31.65 -6.75
C VAL A 200 -55.51 -32.46 -7.04
N ALA A 201 -55.78 -33.73 -7.32
CA ALA A 201 -54.97 -34.95 -7.38
C ALA A 201 -53.98 -35.05 -8.57
N PRO A 202 -53.10 -36.09 -8.61
CA PRO A 202 -51.91 -36.13 -9.45
C PRO A 202 -52.23 -36.57 -10.88
N ARG A 203 -51.60 -35.93 -11.88
CA ARG A 203 -51.55 -36.47 -13.25
C ARG A 203 -50.09 -36.70 -13.67
N ALA A 204 -49.85 -37.93 -14.15
CA ALA A 204 -48.57 -38.49 -14.55
C ALA A 204 -47.91 -37.75 -15.74
N PRO A 205 -46.58 -37.86 -15.91
CA PRO A 205 -45.85 -37.19 -16.99
C PRO A 205 -46.06 -37.88 -18.34
N PRO A 206 -46.21 -37.15 -19.46
CA PRO A 206 -46.26 -37.78 -20.77
C PRO A 206 -44.85 -38.13 -21.27
N GLN A 207 -44.76 -39.33 -21.86
CA GLN A 207 -43.56 -39.94 -22.38
C GLN A 207 -43.05 -39.29 -23.68
N ARG A 208 -41.72 -39.30 -23.77
CA ARG A 208 -40.89 -38.97 -24.93
C ARG A 208 -41.05 -40.03 -26.01
N ASN A 209 -41.52 -39.65 -27.21
CA ASN A 209 -41.31 -40.47 -28.40
C ASN A 209 -40.48 -39.72 -29.44
N ARG A 210 -39.41 -40.42 -29.84
CA ARG A 210 -38.53 -40.12 -30.95
C ARG A 210 -39.28 -40.44 -32.23
N ASP A 211 -39.21 -39.55 -33.21
CA ASP A 211 -39.29 -39.95 -34.60
C ASP A 211 -38.02 -39.52 -35.34
N LYS A 212 -37.37 -40.54 -35.89
CA LYS A 212 -36.29 -40.45 -36.87
C LYS A 212 -36.89 -40.61 -38.27
N GLN A 213 -36.02 -40.36 -39.24
CA GLN A 213 -36.05 -40.76 -40.65
C GLN A 213 -36.83 -39.79 -41.56
N ARG A 214 -36.32 -39.41 -42.73
CA ARG A 214 -35.35 -40.12 -43.59
C ARG A 214 -34.74 -39.14 -44.63
N SER A 215 -33.54 -39.49 -45.10
CA SER A 215 -33.11 -39.22 -46.48
C SER A 215 -33.98 -39.95 -47.49
#